data_AF-A0AAD4E0N4-F1
#
_entry.id   AF-A0AAD4E0N4-F1
#
_cell.length_a   1.000
_cell.length_b   1.000
_cell.length_c   1.000
_cell.angle_alpha   90.00
_cell.angle_beta   90.00
_cell.angle_gamma   90.00
#
_symmetry.space_group_name_H-M   'P 1'
#
loop_
_entity.id
_entity.type
_entity.pdbx_description
1 polymer ?
#
loop_
_entity_poly.entity_id
_entity_poly.type
_entity_poly.pdbx_seq_one_letter_code
_entity_poly.pdbx_strand_id
1 'polypeptide(L)'
;MFETSIRWVATHHFYDTALVPSLVPRRVGLDRWDHRVAGISPEDLERVQDRLAQALARPPATTGGIDWKTVLRVVVDRYASRLEFIQRLLNLTLDDGSIFDHAQQIQRQLRTVLLPYTVFTALPPNTSVTANATNSWAAPVFRECATSHAASIASRGTTLTPSERLLLQAVRETTHEICRVVTKM
;
A
#
# COMPACT_ATOMS: atom_id res chain seq x y z
N MET A 1 -1.21 -22.47 14.90
CA MET A 1 -1.59 -21.03 14.93
C MET A 1 -0.41 -20.11 15.26
N PHE A 2 0.59 -20.56 16.03
CA PHE A 2 1.83 -19.80 16.31
C PHE A 2 2.84 -19.78 15.14
N GLU A 3 2.97 -20.87 14.39
CA GLU A 3 3.89 -20.97 13.25
C GLU A 3 3.57 -20.02 12.09
N THR A 4 2.27 -19.79 11.82
CA THR A 4 1.86 -18.84 10.78
C THR A 4 2.15 -17.41 11.17
N SER A 5 2.03 -17.05 12.46
CA SER A 5 2.35 -15.71 12.94
C SER A 5 3.85 -15.41 12.83
N ILE A 6 4.71 -16.37 13.17
CA ILE A 6 6.18 -16.23 13.03
C ILE A 6 6.59 -16.09 11.56
N ARG A 7 5.93 -16.81 10.64
CA ARG A 7 6.21 -16.73 9.19
C ARG A 7 5.85 -15.38 8.59
N TRP A 8 4.80 -14.72 9.09
CA TRP A 8 4.45 -13.35 8.69
C TRP A 8 5.31 -12.27 9.37
N VAL A 9 5.67 -12.44 10.64
CA VAL A 9 6.55 -11.48 11.34
C VAL A 9 7.95 -11.50 10.73
N ALA A 10 8.49 -12.68 10.37
CA ALA A 10 9.82 -12.82 9.79
C ALA A 10 9.97 -12.16 8.41
N THR A 11 8.95 -12.19 7.55
CA THR A 11 9.08 -11.72 6.17
C THR A 11 9.15 -10.21 6.03
N HIS A 12 8.44 -9.45 6.87
CA HIS A 12 8.42 -7.97 6.76
C HIS A 12 9.75 -7.34 7.16
N HIS A 13 10.48 -7.91 8.12
CA HIS A 13 11.80 -7.41 8.54
C HIS A 13 12.81 -7.38 7.39
N PHE A 14 12.73 -8.31 6.44
CA PHE A 14 13.60 -8.32 5.27
C PHE A 14 13.25 -7.22 4.24
N TYR A 15 12.12 -6.54 4.39
CA TYR A 15 11.75 -5.39 3.55
C TYR A 15 12.11 -4.04 4.19
N ASP A 16 12.59 -4.03 5.44
CA ASP A 16 13.15 -2.84 6.06
C ASP A 16 14.54 -2.57 5.48
N THR A 17 14.65 -1.54 4.63
CA THR A 17 15.90 -1.19 3.93
C THR A 17 16.95 -0.58 4.85
N ALA A 18 16.56 -0.08 6.02
CA ALA A 18 17.49 0.36 7.05
C ALA A 18 18.05 -0.83 7.83
N LEU A 19 17.25 -1.88 8.03
CA LEU A 19 17.68 -3.09 8.71
C LEU A 19 18.47 -4.04 7.80
N VAL A 20 18.10 -4.14 6.52
CA VAL A 20 18.66 -5.09 5.55
C VAL A 20 19.02 -4.40 4.22
N PRO A 21 19.98 -3.46 4.21
CA PRO A 21 20.38 -2.74 3.01
C PRO A 21 20.99 -3.65 1.93
N SER A 22 21.60 -4.79 2.28
CA SER A 22 22.26 -5.69 1.33
C SER A 22 21.30 -6.31 0.30
N LEU A 23 20.02 -6.41 0.63
CA LEU A 23 18.99 -6.97 -0.25
C LEU A 23 18.42 -5.94 -1.24
N VAL A 24 18.62 -4.64 -1.02
CA VAL A 24 18.10 -3.57 -1.89
C VAL A 24 18.61 -3.71 -3.34
N PRO A 25 19.93 -3.75 -3.61
CA PRO A 25 20.42 -3.85 -4.99
C PRO A 25 19.99 -5.15 -5.68
N ARG A 26 19.73 -6.22 -4.91
CA ARG A 26 19.31 -7.52 -5.44
C ARG A 26 17.85 -7.56 -5.88
N ARG A 27 17.05 -6.56 -5.50
CA ARG A 27 15.61 -6.48 -5.80
C ARG A 27 15.30 -5.51 -6.94
N VAL A 28 16.29 -4.70 -7.35
CA VAL A 28 16.12 -3.73 -8.43
C VAL A 28 15.77 -4.45 -9.73
N GLY A 29 14.70 -4.00 -10.39
CA GLY A 29 14.24 -4.57 -11.66
C GLY A 29 13.54 -5.93 -11.54
N LEU A 30 13.33 -6.45 -10.33
CA LEU A 30 12.60 -7.69 -10.10
C LEU A 30 11.20 -7.43 -9.55
N ASP A 31 10.24 -8.23 -10.01
CA ASP A 31 8.91 -8.26 -9.43
C ASP A 31 8.96 -8.74 -7.98
N ARG A 32 8.01 -8.28 -7.16
CA ARG A 32 7.98 -8.58 -5.72
C ARG A 32 7.85 -10.08 -5.44
N TRP A 33 7.25 -10.84 -6.35
CA TRP A 33 7.14 -12.30 -6.26
C TRP A 33 8.47 -13.01 -6.49
N ASP A 34 9.45 -12.34 -7.11
CA ASP A 34 10.80 -12.83 -7.37
C ASP A 34 11.82 -12.37 -6.35
N HIS A 35 11.41 -11.56 -5.38
CA HIS A 35 12.29 -11.17 -4.28
C HIS A 35 12.65 -12.41 -3.45
N ARG A 36 13.95 -12.62 -3.26
CA ARG A 36 14.51 -13.70 -2.44
C ARG A 36 15.34 -13.10 -1.31
N VAL A 37 15.49 -13.86 -0.24
CA VAL A 37 16.41 -13.54 0.87
C VAL A 37 17.84 -14.03 0.56
N ALA A 38 18.00 -14.83 -0.50
CA ALA A 38 19.30 -15.31 -0.94
C ALA A 38 20.25 -14.15 -1.24
N GLY A 39 21.47 -14.22 -0.67
CA GLY A 39 22.49 -13.18 -0.84
C GLY A 39 22.42 -12.03 0.17
N ILE A 40 21.63 -12.16 1.24
CA ILE A 40 21.73 -11.31 2.44
C ILE A 40 23.14 -11.38 3.03
N SER A 41 23.68 -10.25 3.49
CA SER A 41 24.98 -10.25 4.17
C SER A 41 24.87 -10.86 5.57
N PRO A 42 25.95 -11.46 6.10
CA PRO A 42 25.96 -12.00 7.47
C PRO A 42 25.59 -10.94 8.52
N GLU A 43 26.06 -9.71 8.34
CA GLU A 43 25.82 -8.60 9.28
C GLU A 43 24.36 -8.15 9.28
N ASP A 44 23.72 -8.14 8.11
CA ASP A 44 22.28 -7.88 8.00
C ASP A 44 21.47 -9.03 8.64
N LEU A 45 21.91 -10.28 8.46
CA LEU A 45 21.25 -11.44 9.03
C LEU A 45 21.31 -11.43 10.57
N GLU A 46 22.47 -11.11 11.15
CA GLU A 46 22.64 -10.93 12.59
C GLU A 46 21.73 -9.82 13.12
N ARG A 47 21.69 -8.66 12.45
CA ARG A 47 20.78 -7.56 12.81
C ARG A 47 19.31 -8.00 12.82
N VAL A 48 18.87 -8.80 11.84
CA VAL A 48 17.51 -9.34 11.81
C VAL A 48 17.26 -10.31 12.97
N GLN A 49 18.22 -11.17 13.29
CA GLN A 49 18.13 -12.11 14.41
C GLN A 49 18.04 -11.38 15.75
N ASP A 50 18.88 -10.38 15.98
CA ASP A 50 18.86 -9.53 17.18
C ASP A 50 17.52 -8.81 17.32
N ARG A 51 17.02 -8.27 16.21
CA ARG A 51 15.72 -7.59 16.15
C ARG A 51 14.59 -8.54 16.54
N LEU A 52 14.62 -9.77 16.05
CA LEU A 52 13.64 -10.80 16.36
C LEU A 52 13.72 -11.21 17.84
N ALA A 53 14.93 -11.44 18.37
CA ALA A 53 15.15 -11.77 19.77
C ALA A 53 14.58 -10.68 20.70
N GLN A 54 14.84 -9.41 20.39
CA GLN A 54 14.27 -8.27 21.13
C GLN A 54 12.74 -8.21 21.03
N ALA A 55 12.16 -8.58 19.90
CA ALA A 55 10.70 -8.63 19.74
C ALA A 55 10.07 -9.75 20.57
N LEU A 56 10.71 -10.92 20.64
CA LEU A 56 10.25 -12.08 21.40
C LEU A 56 10.42 -11.91 22.91
N ALA A 57 11.46 -11.19 23.35
CA ALA A 57 11.68 -10.89 24.77
C ALA A 57 10.73 -9.82 25.34
N ARG A 58 9.95 -9.15 24.49
CA ARG A 58 9.08 -8.04 24.90
C ARG A 58 7.82 -8.55 25.61
N PRO A 59 7.43 -7.98 26.78
CA PRO A 59 6.20 -8.36 27.46
C PRO A 59 4.94 -8.08 26.61
N PRO A 60 3.92 -8.96 26.62
CA PRO A 60 2.73 -8.82 25.78
C PRO A 60 1.97 -7.50 25.99
N ALA A 61 2.02 -6.92 27.20
CA ALA A 61 1.40 -5.64 27.55
C ALA A 61 2.03 -4.40 26.86
N THR A 62 3.14 -4.56 26.12
CA THR A 62 3.81 -3.47 25.40
C THR A 62 3.66 -3.54 23.87
N THR A 63 2.71 -4.34 23.39
CA THR A 63 2.31 -4.35 21.97
C THR A 63 1.32 -3.20 21.71
N GLY A 64 1.39 -2.55 20.54
CA GLY A 64 0.55 -1.39 20.20
C GLY A 64 -0.95 -1.66 20.13
N GLY A 65 -1.38 -2.91 20.34
CA GLY A 65 -2.78 -3.33 20.41
C GLY A 65 -3.53 -3.17 19.08
N ILE A 66 -2.82 -3.02 17.97
CA ILE A 66 -3.40 -2.86 16.64
C ILE A 66 -3.54 -4.22 15.99
N ASP A 67 -4.75 -4.53 15.54
CA ASP A 67 -4.99 -5.69 14.68
C ASP A 67 -4.54 -5.40 13.24
N TRP A 68 -3.24 -5.52 13.01
CA TRP A 68 -2.62 -5.31 11.70
C TRP A 68 -3.16 -6.25 10.62
N LYS A 69 -3.59 -7.45 11.00
CA LYS A 69 -4.20 -8.40 10.08
C LYS A 69 -5.50 -7.83 9.51
N THR A 70 -6.33 -7.23 10.37
CA THR A 70 -7.57 -6.57 9.92
C THR A 70 -7.27 -5.33 9.08
N VAL A 71 -6.32 -4.48 9.49
CA VAL A 71 -5.92 -3.29 8.71
C VAL A 71 -5.48 -3.68 7.30
N LEU A 72 -4.57 -4.65 7.17
CA LEU A 72 -4.08 -5.10 5.87
C LEU A 72 -5.18 -5.74 5.03
N ARG A 73 -6.07 -6.54 5.64
CA ARG A 73 -7.20 -7.14 4.95
C ARG A 73 -8.14 -6.07 4.37
N VAL A 74 -8.45 -5.03 5.13
CA VAL A 74 -9.31 -3.93 4.64
C VAL A 74 -8.72 -3.29 3.39
N VAL A 75 -7.41 -3.04 3.36
CA VAL A 75 -6.73 -2.50 2.16
C VAL A 75 -6.87 -3.48 0.98
N VAL A 76 -6.60 -4.76 1.19
CA VAL A 76 -6.71 -5.78 0.12
C VAL A 76 -8.15 -5.88 -0.39
N ASP A 77 -9.13 -6.06 0.49
CA ASP A 77 -10.54 -6.22 0.13
C ASP A 77 -11.08 -4.99 -0.61
N ARG A 78 -10.58 -3.80 -0.25
CA ARG A 78 -10.97 -2.53 -0.87
C ARG A 78 -10.43 -2.37 -2.28
N TYR A 79 -9.15 -2.70 -2.52
CA TYR A 79 -8.46 -2.31 -3.75
C TYR A 79 -8.15 -3.48 -4.70
N ALA A 80 -7.78 -4.67 -4.18
CA ALA A 80 -7.13 -5.72 -4.98
C ALA A 80 -7.95 -6.16 -6.21
N SER A 81 -9.18 -6.64 -6.01
CA SER A 81 -10.00 -7.13 -7.13
C SER A 81 -10.34 -6.05 -8.17
N ARG A 82 -10.44 -4.78 -7.75
CA ARG A 82 -10.77 -3.68 -8.67
C ARG A 82 -9.55 -3.31 -9.51
N LEU A 83 -8.37 -3.26 -8.90
CA LEU A 83 -7.12 -2.99 -9.60
C LEU A 83 -6.79 -4.12 -10.58
N GLU A 84 -6.97 -5.37 -10.18
CA GLU A 84 -6.79 -6.52 -11.08
C GLU A 84 -7.74 -6.44 -12.28
N PHE A 85 -9.01 -6.11 -12.05
CA PHE A 85 -9.99 -5.96 -13.12
C PHE A 85 -9.65 -4.78 -14.05
N ILE A 86 -9.23 -3.64 -13.51
CA ILE A 86 -8.76 -2.49 -14.32
C ILE A 86 -7.54 -2.88 -15.15
N GLN A 87 -6.55 -3.55 -14.56
CA GLN A 87 -5.36 -4.00 -15.27
C GLN A 87 -5.73 -4.95 -16.43
N ARG A 88 -6.68 -5.86 -16.19
CA ARG A 88 -7.20 -6.74 -17.24
C ARG A 88 -7.84 -5.94 -18.37
N LEU A 89 -8.69 -4.96 -18.06
CA LEU A 89 -9.32 -4.10 -19.06
C LEU A 89 -8.31 -3.27 -19.85
N LEU A 90 -7.23 -2.79 -19.21
CA LEU A 90 -6.17 -2.01 -19.86
C LEU A 90 -5.32 -2.85 -20.83
N ASN A 91 -5.23 -4.15 -20.61
CA ASN A 91 -4.43 -5.06 -21.44
C ASN A 91 -5.19 -5.65 -22.64
N LEU A 92 -6.48 -5.31 -22.82
CA LEU A 92 -7.26 -5.78 -23.96
C LEU A 92 -6.90 -4.98 -25.23
N THR A 93 -6.74 -5.68 -26.35
CA THR A 93 -6.71 -5.06 -27.68
C THR A 93 -8.14 -4.74 -28.11
N LEU A 94 -8.41 -3.47 -28.40
CA LEU A 94 -9.76 -2.97 -28.66
C LEU A 94 -9.89 -2.55 -30.12
N ASP A 95 -11.02 -2.92 -30.73
CA ASP A 95 -11.47 -2.30 -31.99
C ASP A 95 -12.03 -0.91 -31.70
N ASP A 96 -11.91 0.02 -32.65
CA ASP A 96 -12.27 1.45 -32.50
C ASP A 96 -13.68 1.67 -31.94
N GLY A 97 -14.64 0.81 -32.30
CA GLY A 97 -16.03 0.89 -31.83
C GLY A 97 -16.23 0.58 -30.34
N SER A 98 -15.27 -0.07 -29.68
CA SER A 98 -15.38 -0.56 -28.31
C SER A 98 -14.59 0.27 -27.28
N ILE A 99 -13.74 1.20 -27.73
CA ILE A 99 -12.85 2.00 -26.88
C ILE A 99 -13.63 2.81 -25.84
N PHE A 100 -14.74 3.42 -26.27
CA PHE A 100 -15.56 4.26 -25.38
C PHE A 100 -16.19 3.44 -24.24
N ASP A 101 -16.77 2.28 -24.56
CA ASP A 101 -17.39 1.40 -23.57
C ASP A 101 -16.37 0.88 -22.55
N HIS A 102 -15.17 0.55 -23.01
CA HIS A 102 -14.06 0.13 -22.14
C HIS A 102 -13.59 1.26 -21.23
N ALA A 103 -13.40 2.47 -21.78
CA ALA A 103 -13.04 3.64 -21.00
C ALA A 103 -14.11 3.94 -19.93
N GLN A 104 -15.39 3.79 -20.28
CA GLN A 104 -16.49 3.97 -19.34
C GLN A 104 -16.47 2.92 -18.22
N GLN A 105 -16.17 1.65 -18.54
CA GLN A 105 -16.03 0.59 -17.54
C GLN A 105 -14.86 0.86 -16.58
N ILE A 106 -13.69 1.23 -17.09
CA ILE A 106 -12.53 1.60 -16.26
C ILE A 106 -12.89 2.77 -15.33
N GLN A 107 -13.51 3.82 -15.86
CA GLN A 107 -13.93 4.98 -15.08
C GLN A 107 -14.92 4.62 -13.96
N ARG A 108 -15.85 3.68 -14.20
CA ARG A 108 -16.77 3.19 -13.15
C ARG A 108 -16.02 2.48 -12.02
N GLN A 109 -15.01 1.69 -12.34
CA GLN A 109 -14.20 0.99 -11.34
C GLN A 109 -13.38 1.98 -10.51
N LEU A 110 -12.71 2.94 -11.16
CA LEU A 110 -11.96 4.01 -10.48
C LEU A 110 -12.86 4.84 -9.56
N ARG A 111 -14.06 5.23 -10.01
CA ARG A 111 -15.04 5.95 -9.17
C ARG A 111 -15.50 5.12 -7.98
N THR A 112 -15.69 3.81 -8.16
CA THR A 112 -16.09 2.92 -7.06
C THR A 112 -15.01 2.84 -5.97
N VAL A 113 -13.73 2.88 -6.36
CA VAL A 113 -12.60 2.95 -5.43
C VAL A 113 -12.65 4.25 -4.62
N LEU A 114 -12.92 5.38 -5.26
CA LEU A 114 -12.92 6.71 -4.61
C LEU A 114 -14.20 7.06 -3.86
N LEU A 115 -15.33 6.41 -4.14
CA LEU A 115 -16.65 6.82 -3.64
C LEU A 115 -16.70 7.17 -2.14
N PRO A 116 -16.12 6.37 -1.21
CA PRO A 116 -16.15 6.67 0.22
C PRO A 116 -15.31 7.88 0.63
N TYR A 117 -14.43 8.36 -0.26
CA TYR A 117 -13.51 9.47 -0.03
C TYR A 117 -13.94 10.73 -0.80
N THR A 118 -15.08 10.66 -1.50
CA THR A 118 -15.62 11.82 -2.21
C THR A 118 -16.10 12.87 -1.22
N VAL A 119 -15.57 14.07 -1.34
CA VAL A 119 -15.96 15.22 -0.51
C VAL A 119 -16.71 16.22 -1.36
N PHE A 120 -17.67 16.92 -0.74
CA PHE A 120 -18.51 17.90 -1.43
C PHE A 120 -17.71 19.03 -2.11
N THR A 121 -16.52 19.36 -1.58
CA THR A 121 -15.65 20.43 -2.08
C THR A 121 -14.84 20.04 -3.31
N ALA A 122 -14.83 18.76 -3.72
CA ALA A 122 -14.06 18.26 -4.84
C ALA A 122 -14.85 18.35 -6.16
N LEU A 123 -15.02 19.56 -6.67
CA LEU A 123 -15.77 19.81 -7.89
C LEU A 123 -14.82 19.92 -9.10
N PRO A 124 -14.96 19.07 -10.12
CA PRO A 124 -14.20 19.21 -11.35
C PRO A 124 -14.54 20.54 -12.03
N PRO A 125 -13.55 21.25 -12.62
CA PRO A 125 -13.80 22.49 -13.32
C PRO A 125 -14.67 22.25 -14.56
N ASN A 126 -15.52 23.22 -14.89
CA ASN A 126 -16.43 23.17 -16.06
C ASN A 126 -15.70 23.32 -17.41
N THR A 127 -14.37 23.41 -17.40
CA THR A 127 -13.53 23.64 -18.58
C THR A 127 -12.89 22.35 -19.08
N SER A 128 -12.52 22.29 -20.36
CA SER A 128 -11.86 21.14 -20.96
C SER A 128 -10.62 20.71 -20.17
N VAL A 129 -10.61 19.48 -19.69
CA VAL A 129 -9.47 18.88 -18.99
C VAL A 129 -8.35 18.65 -20.00
N THR A 130 -7.17 19.25 -19.77
CA THR A 130 -5.98 18.93 -20.58
C THR A 130 -5.47 17.54 -20.20
N ALA A 131 -5.15 16.72 -21.21
CA ALA A 131 -4.80 15.32 -21.03
C ALA A 131 -3.62 15.08 -20.05
N ASN A 132 -2.76 16.08 -19.85
CA ASN A 132 -1.57 15.99 -18.98
C ASN A 132 -1.63 16.86 -17.71
N ALA A 133 -2.73 17.54 -17.42
CA ALA A 133 -2.85 18.29 -16.17
C ALA A 133 -3.09 17.37 -14.97
N THR A 134 -2.53 17.76 -13.83
CA THR A 134 -2.89 17.23 -12.51
C THR A 134 -4.29 17.68 -12.14
N ASN A 135 -5.07 16.79 -11.55
CA ASN A 135 -6.44 17.09 -11.13
C ASN A 135 -6.44 17.82 -9.78
N SER A 136 -6.02 19.08 -9.75
CA SER A 136 -5.92 19.87 -8.50
C SER A 136 -7.24 19.91 -7.71
N TRP A 137 -8.38 19.88 -8.40
CA TRP A 137 -9.72 19.78 -7.80
C TRP A 137 -9.95 18.48 -7.00
N ALA A 138 -9.22 17.41 -7.31
CA ALA A 138 -9.29 16.11 -6.64
C ALA A 138 -8.35 16.01 -5.43
N ALA A 139 -7.53 17.04 -5.14
CA ALA A 139 -6.62 17.07 -3.99
C ALA A 139 -7.27 16.70 -2.65
N PRO A 140 -8.50 17.15 -2.30
CA PRO A 140 -9.10 16.73 -1.04
C PRO A 140 -9.56 15.27 -1.06
N VAL A 141 -10.05 14.75 -2.20
CA VAL A 141 -10.38 13.31 -2.35
C VAL A 141 -9.12 12.45 -2.21
N PHE A 142 -8.03 12.88 -2.84
CA PHE A 142 -6.73 12.25 -2.71
C PHE A 142 -6.27 12.17 -1.25
N ARG A 143 -6.39 13.27 -0.50
CA ARG A 143 -6.01 13.32 0.91
C ARG A 143 -6.83 12.34 1.77
N GLU A 144 -8.15 12.34 1.62
CA GLU A 144 -9.02 11.42 2.36
C GLU A 144 -8.73 9.96 1.99
N CYS A 145 -8.58 9.68 0.70
CA CYS A 145 -8.23 8.36 0.19
C CYS A 145 -6.89 7.87 0.75
N ALA A 146 -5.83 8.68 0.64
CA ALA A 146 -4.46 8.30 0.99
C ALA A 146 -4.26 8.08 2.50
N THR A 147 -5.10 8.69 3.34
CA THR A 147 -4.95 8.67 4.80
C THR A 147 -5.96 7.78 5.53
N SER A 148 -7.03 7.35 4.84
CA SER A 148 -8.18 6.64 5.41
C SER A 148 -7.83 5.47 6.34
N HIS A 149 -6.85 4.63 5.96
CA HIS A 149 -6.49 3.42 6.69
C HIS A 149 -5.38 3.63 7.74
N ALA A 150 -4.77 4.83 7.78
CA ALA A 150 -3.56 5.08 8.56
C ALA A 150 -3.68 6.27 9.53
N ALA A 151 -4.63 7.19 9.34
CA ALA A 151 -4.73 8.43 10.11
C ALA A 151 -4.93 8.17 11.62
N SER A 152 -5.87 7.31 11.98
CA SER A 152 -6.18 6.96 13.38
C SER A 152 -5.09 6.13 14.07
N ILE A 153 -4.31 5.39 13.30
CA ILE A 153 -3.17 4.63 13.81
C ILE A 153 -1.99 5.57 14.05
N ALA A 154 -1.77 6.50 13.13
CA ALA A 154 -0.68 7.46 13.20
C ALA A 154 -0.77 8.40 14.41
N SER A 155 -1.98 8.73 14.86
CA SER A 155 -2.17 9.53 16.08
C SER A 155 -1.66 8.83 17.34
N ARG A 156 -1.44 7.51 17.30
CA ARG A 156 -0.88 6.71 18.40
C ARG A 156 0.66 6.69 18.39
N GLY A 157 1.31 7.58 17.64
CA GLY A 157 2.71 7.48 17.18
C GLY A 157 3.78 7.00 18.17
N THR A 158 3.71 7.34 19.46
CA THR A 158 4.71 6.91 20.47
C THR A 158 4.48 5.50 21.03
N THR A 159 3.30 4.90 20.81
CA THR A 159 2.96 3.57 21.33
C THR A 159 3.26 2.44 20.35
N LEU A 160 3.76 2.75 19.16
CA LEU A 160 4.03 1.76 18.11
C LEU A 160 5.42 1.17 18.25
N THR A 161 5.49 -0.16 18.29
CA THR A 161 6.76 -0.88 18.15
C THR A 161 7.36 -0.60 16.76
N PRO A 162 8.68 -0.78 16.56
CA PRO A 162 9.28 -0.48 15.26
C PRO A 162 8.73 -1.37 14.12
N SER A 163 8.33 -2.62 14.40
CA SER A 163 7.66 -3.47 13.40
C SER A 163 6.29 -2.92 13.00
N GLU A 164 5.53 -2.37 13.96
CA GLU A 164 4.24 -1.73 13.69
C GLU A 164 4.41 -0.42 12.91
N ARG A 165 5.49 0.33 13.15
CA ARG A 165 5.84 1.51 12.35
C ARG A 165 6.14 1.14 10.91
N LEU A 166 6.87 0.04 10.69
CA LEU A 166 7.14 -0.47 9.34
C LEU A 166 5.84 -0.86 8.62
N LEU A 167 4.93 -1.57 9.30
CA LEU A 167 3.62 -1.93 8.74
C LEU A 167 2.77 -0.69 8.44
N LEU A 168 2.75 0.30 9.34
CA LEU A 168 2.06 1.57 9.12
C LEU A 168 2.58 2.28 7.88
N GLN A 169 3.90 2.34 7.72
CA GLN A 169 4.54 2.96 6.57
C GLN A 169 4.16 2.23 5.28
N ALA A 170 4.22 0.90 5.26
CA ALA A 170 3.81 0.11 4.09
C ALA A 170 2.35 0.36 3.69
N VAL A 171 1.42 0.43 4.66
CA VAL A 171 0.01 0.77 4.40
C VAL A 171 -0.13 2.19 3.84
N ARG A 172 0.59 3.16 4.41
CA ARG A 172 0.57 4.55 3.95
C ARG A 172 1.07 4.69 2.52
N GLU A 173 2.23 4.11 2.21
CA GLU A 173 2.82 4.18 0.88
C GLU A 173 1.95 3.49 -0.16
N THR A 174 1.43 2.30 0.16
CA THR A 174 0.53 1.56 -0.74
C THR A 174 -0.75 2.35 -1.02
N THR A 175 -1.41 2.85 0.03
CA THR A 175 -2.66 3.61 -0.13
C THR A 175 -2.41 4.93 -0.85
N HIS A 176 -1.30 5.60 -0.55
CA HIS A 176 -0.87 6.82 -1.23
C HIS A 176 -0.72 6.59 -2.74
N GLU A 177 0.04 5.57 -3.15
CA GLU A 177 0.26 5.30 -4.58
C GLU A 177 -1.02 4.89 -5.30
N ILE A 178 -1.87 4.06 -4.68
CA ILE A 178 -3.17 3.70 -5.26
C ILE A 178 -4.00 4.97 -5.48
N CYS A 179 -4.16 5.80 -4.44
CA CYS A 179 -4.96 7.01 -4.53
C CYS A 179 -4.35 8.01 -5.52
N ARG A 180 -3.02 8.15 -5.57
CA ARG A 180 -2.29 9.01 -6.50
C ARG A 180 -2.62 8.67 -7.95
N VAL A 181 -2.55 7.39 -8.31
CA VAL A 181 -2.89 6.89 -9.64
C VAL A 181 -4.36 7.11 -9.96
N VAL A 182 -5.26 6.79 -9.02
CA VAL A 182 -6.71 6.86 -9.26
C VAL A 182 -7.20 8.31 -9.36
N THR A 183 -6.64 9.26 -8.59
CA THR A 183 -7.00 10.68 -8.67
C THR A 183 -6.19 11.46 -9.71
N LYS A 184 -5.10 10.89 -10.24
CA LYS A 184 -4.11 11.55 -11.10
C LYS A 184 -3.52 12.80 -10.42
N MET A 185 -2.95 12.57 -9.24
CA MET A 185 -2.24 13.55 -8.41
C MET A 185 -0.74 13.26 -8.33
#